data_AF-A0A6M0AK04-F1
#
_entry.id   AF-A0A6M0AK04-F1
#
_cell.length_a   1.000
_cell.length_b   1.000
_cell.length_c   1.000
_cell.angle_alpha   90.00
_cell.angle_beta   90.00
_cell.angle_gamma   90.00
#
_symmetry.space_group_name_H-M   'P 1'
#
loop_
_entity.id
_entity.type
_entity.pdbx_description
1 polymer ?
#
loop_
_entity_poly.entity_id
_entity_poly.type
_entity_poly.pdbx_seq_one_letter_code
_entity_poly.pdbx_strand_id
1 'polypeptide(L)'
;NQTVWGMTTKISEIGAQVALTEVADLRLDSPNTATEPLPVELEMIEEKLQLSGVVTEIDNSGEEASLRIMFDPLTLQQHRTLVEILFCRPGRWQRRETPSEMRSLLLLFKILLKPRVLFDRQGRS
;
A
#
# COMPACT_ATOMS: atom_id res chain seq x y z
N ASN A 1 20.16 -15.55 1.74
CA ASN A 1 19.20 -14.45 1.98
C ASN A 1 19.92 -13.14 1.77
N GLN A 2 19.23 -12.16 1.19
CA GLN A 2 19.64 -10.76 1.10
C GLN A 2 18.61 -9.97 1.90
N THR A 3 19.06 -9.08 2.79
CA THR A 3 18.16 -8.24 3.60
C THR A 3 18.17 -6.85 3.01
N VAL A 4 17.00 -6.31 2.71
CA VAL A 4 16.83 -4.95 2.17
C VAL A 4 15.98 -4.11 3.12
N TRP A 5 16.33 -2.83 3.26
CA TRP A 5 15.62 -1.89 4.12
C TRP A 5 14.61 -1.06 3.32
N GLY A 6 13.53 -0.66 3.98
CA GLY A 6 12.47 0.13 3.37
C GLY A 6 11.46 0.67 4.38
N MET A 7 10.62 1.59 3.91
CA MET A 7 9.55 2.23 4.66
C MET A 7 8.20 1.61 4.31
N THR A 8 7.40 1.24 5.31
CA THR A 8 6.02 0.75 5.08
C THR A 8 5.12 1.94 4.73
N THR A 9 4.73 2.05 3.45
CA THR A 9 3.90 3.16 2.94
C THR A 9 2.41 2.89 3.08
N LYS A 10 2.00 1.61 3.06
CA LYS A 10 0.62 1.15 3.31
C LYS A 10 0.66 -0.20 4.03
N ILE A 11 -0.29 -0.46 4.92
CA ILE A 11 -0.43 -1.74 5.61
C ILE A 11 -1.91 -2.06 5.87
N SER A 12 -2.23 -3.36 5.83
CA SER A 12 -3.56 -3.95 6.00
C SER A 12 -3.43 -5.31 6.68
N GLU A 13 -4.54 -5.92 7.09
CA GLU A 13 -4.54 -7.24 7.73
C GLU A 13 -4.05 -8.38 6.81
N ILE A 14 -4.02 -8.17 5.49
CA ILE A 14 -3.69 -9.17 4.46
C ILE A 14 -2.35 -8.91 3.75
N GLY A 15 -1.68 -7.79 4.03
CA GLY A 15 -0.47 -7.39 3.31
C GLY A 15 -0.07 -5.92 3.49
N ALA A 16 1.09 -5.58 2.97
CA ALA A 16 1.70 -4.25 3.04
C ALA A 16 2.28 -3.79 1.68
N GLN A 17 2.48 -2.48 1.54
CA GLN A 17 3.33 -1.89 0.52
C GLN A 17 4.55 -1.26 1.19
N VAL A 18 5.73 -1.63 0.72
CA VAL A 18 7.03 -1.17 1.25
C VAL A 18 7.78 -0.43 0.13
N ALA A 19 8.17 0.82 0.36
CA ALA A 19 9.11 1.54 -0.51
C ALA A 19 10.54 1.28 -0.04
N LEU A 20 11.47 1.04 -0.96
CA LEU A 20 12.82 0.57 -0.64
C LEU A 20 13.81 1.72 -0.57
N THR A 21 14.64 1.74 0.48
CA THR A 21 15.62 2.81 0.72
C THR A 21 16.79 2.73 -0.26
N GLU A 22 17.19 1.51 -0.67
CA GLU A 22 18.32 1.26 -1.55
C GLU A 22 17.92 0.34 -2.71
N VAL A 23 17.63 0.95 -3.86
CA VAL A 23 17.16 0.24 -5.08
C VAL A 23 18.28 -0.52 -5.79
N ALA A 24 19.55 -0.20 -5.51
CA ALA A 24 20.73 -0.67 -6.25
C ALA A 24 20.96 -2.20 -6.22
N ASP A 25 20.42 -2.89 -5.21
CA ASP A 25 20.85 -4.24 -4.85
C ASP A 25 19.82 -5.34 -5.19
N LEU A 26 18.56 -4.96 -5.47
CA LEU A 26 17.53 -5.92 -5.92
C LEU A 26 17.66 -6.22 -7.41
N ARG A 27 18.43 -7.27 -7.72
CA ARG A 27 18.41 -7.97 -9.02
C ARG A 27 17.13 -8.79 -9.18
N LEU A 28 16.01 -8.07 -9.27
CA LEU A 28 14.73 -8.60 -9.73
C LEU A 28 14.77 -8.59 -11.26
N ASP A 29 15.28 -9.67 -11.85
CA ASP A 29 15.72 -9.77 -13.25
C ASP A 29 14.59 -9.81 -14.30
N SER A 30 13.55 -8.96 -14.15
CA SER A 30 12.65 -8.56 -15.23
C SER A 30 11.86 -7.29 -14.88
N PRO A 31 11.66 -6.37 -15.84
CA PRO A 31 10.73 -5.27 -15.66
C PRO A 31 9.27 -5.77 -15.63
N ASN A 32 8.51 -5.28 -14.66
CA ASN A 32 7.04 -5.23 -14.63
C ASN A 32 6.25 -6.53 -14.37
N THR A 33 6.86 -7.70 -14.17
CA THR A 33 6.11 -8.89 -13.71
C THR A 33 6.90 -9.75 -12.72
N ALA A 34 6.41 -9.84 -11.48
CA ALA A 34 6.69 -10.97 -10.59
C ALA A 34 5.87 -12.19 -11.07
N THR A 35 6.32 -12.83 -12.16
CA THR A 35 5.60 -13.96 -12.79
C THR A 35 5.49 -15.17 -11.86
N GLU A 36 6.45 -15.30 -10.94
CA GLU A 36 6.40 -16.28 -9.85
C GLU A 36 6.34 -15.56 -8.49
N PRO A 37 5.58 -16.11 -7.51
CA PRO A 37 5.46 -15.54 -6.17
C PRO A 37 6.79 -15.68 -5.41
N LEU A 38 7.50 -14.57 -5.20
CA LEU A 38 8.75 -14.55 -4.44
C LEU A 38 8.45 -14.54 -2.93
N PRO A 39 8.80 -15.60 -2.17
CA PRO A 39 8.62 -15.62 -0.72
C PRO A 39 9.60 -14.68 -0.02
N VAL A 40 9.12 -13.97 0.99
CA VAL A 40 9.88 -12.97 1.77
C VAL A 40 9.50 -13.03 3.26
N GLU A 41 10.47 -12.71 4.11
CA GLU A 41 10.27 -12.44 5.54
C GLU A 41 10.32 -10.93 5.76
N LEU A 42 9.28 -10.37 6.38
CA LEU A 42 9.14 -8.96 6.70
C LEU A 42 9.26 -8.76 8.21
N GLU A 43 10.24 -7.98 8.66
CA GLU A 43 10.40 -7.60 10.06
C GLU A 43 10.05 -6.12 10.28
N MET A 44 9.00 -5.87 11.06
CA MET A 44 8.64 -4.51 11.50
C MET A 44 9.38 -4.20 12.81
N ILE A 45 10.48 -3.44 12.70
CA ILE A 45 11.47 -3.24 13.77
C ILE A 45 10.86 -2.63 15.03
N GLU A 46 10.05 -1.57 14.89
CA GLU A 46 9.49 -0.82 16.02
C GLU A 46 8.51 -1.66 16.84
N GLU A 47 7.69 -2.47 16.17
CA GLU A 47 6.68 -3.32 16.81
C GLU A 47 7.13 -4.76 17.06
N LYS A 48 8.34 -5.14 16.63
CA LYS A 48 8.92 -6.48 16.75
C LYS A 48 8.02 -7.57 16.14
N LEU A 49 7.36 -7.22 15.04
CA LEU A 49 6.42 -8.09 14.33
C LEU A 49 7.10 -8.68 13.09
N GLN A 50 7.38 -9.98 13.15
CA GLN A 50 7.88 -10.75 12.02
C GLN A 50 6.72 -11.44 11.29
N LEU A 51 6.64 -11.25 9.98
CA LEU A 51 5.59 -11.77 9.10
C LEU A 51 6.22 -12.49 7.90
N SER A 52 5.76 -13.70 7.58
CA SER A 52 6.07 -14.35 6.31
C SER A 52 5.05 -13.91 5.25
N GLY A 53 5.47 -13.88 3.98
CA GLY A 53 4.58 -13.56 2.88
C GLY A 53 5.25 -13.65 1.51
N VAL A 54 4.57 -13.08 0.52
CA VAL A 54 4.90 -13.21 -0.90
C VAL A 54 4.87 -11.83 -1.57
N VAL A 55 5.91 -11.49 -2.34
CA VAL A 55 5.88 -10.33 -3.23
C VAL A 55 4.96 -10.64 -4.41
N THR A 56 3.92 -9.81 -4.58
CA THR A 56 2.88 -9.96 -5.60
C THR A 56 2.99 -8.93 -6.73
N GLU A 57 3.65 -7.79 -6.46
CA GLU A 57 3.88 -6.73 -7.43
C GLU A 57 5.15 -5.95 -7.06
N ILE A 58 5.89 -5.52 -8.07
CA ILE A 58 7.11 -4.70 -7.96
C ILE A 58 6.87 -3.49 -8.86
N ASP A 59 6.73 -2.32 -8.26
CA ASP A 59 6.55 -1.06 -8.98
C ASP A 59 7.83 -0.24 -8.90
N ASN A 60 8.53 -0.19 -10.04
CA ASN A 60 9.76 0.57 -10.24
C ASN A 60 9.53 1.80 -11.15
N SER A 61 8.29 2.32 -11.21
CA SER A 61 7.93 3.45 -12.10
C SER A 61 8.14 4.84 -11.49
N GLY A 62 8.42 4.92 -10.19
CA GLY A 62 8.71 6.16 -9.46
C GLY A 62 10.20 6.38 -9.16
N GLU A 63 10.49 7.37 -8.31
CA GLU A 63 11.84 7.66 -7.81
C GLU A 63 12.33 6.62 -6.78
N GLU A 64 11.39 5.97 -6.08
CA GLU A 64 11.62 4.85 -5.16
C GLU A 64 10.97 3.58 -5.73
N ALA A 65 11.66 2.44 -5.64
CA ALA A 65 11.06 1.13 -5.93
C ALA A 65 10.13 0.70 -4.80
N SER A 66 8.95 0.16 -5.12
CA SER A 66 8.01 -0.32 -4.10
C SER A 66 7.52 -1.76 -4.35
N LEU A 67 7.45 -2.53 -3.27
CA LEU A 67 6.99 -3.92 -3.25
C LEU A 67 5.60 -4.00 -2.65
N ARG A 68 4.70 -4.82 -3.22
CA ARG A 68 3.47 -5.25 -2.57
C ARG A 68 3.61 -6.67 -2.04
N ILE A 69 3.62 -6.80 -0.72
CA ILE A 69 3.73 -8.07 0.00
C ILE A 69 2.34 -8.50 0.46
N MET A 70 1.90 -9.68 0.07
CA MET A 70 0.73 -10.37 0.64
C MET A 70 1.22 -11.27 1.78
N PHE A 71 0.53 -11.29 2.92
CA PHE A 71 0.96 -12.09 4.08
C PHE A 71 0.49 -13.54 3.97
N ASP A 72 1.31 -14.45 4.50
CA ASP A 72 0.92 -15.84 4.77
C ASP A 72 -0.12 -15.91 5.91
N PRO A 73 -0.78 -17.07 6.12
CA PRO A 73 -1.75 -17.25 7.21
C PRO A 73 -1.16 -16.95 8.61
N LEU A 74 -1.54 -15.79 9.16
CA LEU A 74 -1.00 -15.27 10.42
C LEU A 74 -1.41 -16.10 11.63
N THR A 75 -0.49 -16.27 12.58
CA THR A 75 -0.84 -16.76 13.92
C THR A 75 -1.74 -15.76 14.65
N LEU A 76 -2.53 -16.25 15.62
CA LEU A 76 -3.36 -15.40 16.48
C LEU A 76 -2.57 -14.31 17.23
N GLN A 77 -1.26 -14.50 17.46
CA GLN A 77 -0.40 -13.50 18.08
C GLN A 77 0.01 -12.42 17.06
N GLN A 78 0.53 -12.80 15.89
CA GLN A 78 0.87 -11.85 14.82
C GLN A 78 -0.34 -11.02 14.40
N HIS A 79 -1.50 -11.65 14.21
CA HIS A 79 -2.74 -10.96 13.86
C HIS A 79 -3.18 -9.97 14.95
N ARG A 80 -3.09 -10.34 16.24
CA ARG A 80 -3.42 -9.40 17.34
C ARG A 80 -2.49 -8.20 17.38
N THR A 81 -1.18 -8.38 17.22
CA THR A 81 -0.21 -7.27 17.13
C THR A 81 -0.52 -6.39 15.91
N LEU A 82 -0.80 -6.98 14.75
CA LEU A 82 -1.19 -6.26 13.54
C LEU A 82 -2.52 -5.47 13.71
N VAL A 83 -3.41 -5.97 14.60
CA VAL A 83 -4.70 -5.39 15.03
C VAL A 83 -4.57 -4.43 16.25
N GLU A 84 -3.34 -4.18 16.75
CA GLU A 84 -3.00 -2.98 17.52
C GLU A 84 -2.35 -1.85 16.67
N ILE A 85 -1.54 -2.20 15.64
CA ILE A 85 -0.85 -1.26 14.72
C ILE A 85 -1.84 -0.51 13.81
N LEU A 86 -2.57 -1.25 12.96
CA LEU A 86 -4.01 -1.01 12.76
C LEU A 86 -4.63 -1.52 14.06
N PHE A 87 -5.58 -0.96 14.77
CA PHE A 87 -6.31 0.28 14.59
C PHE A 87 -6.12 1.22 15.81
N CYS A 88 -5.35 0.77 16.81
CA CYS A 88 -5.36 1.24 18.20
C CYS A 88 -4.30 2.31 18.53
N ARG A 89 -3.30 2.53 17.65
CA ARG A 89 -2.32 3.62 17.81
C ARG A 89 -3.04 4.99 17.81
N PRO A 90 -2.88 5.84 18.85
CA PRO A 90 -3.53 7.15 18.92
C PRO A 90 -3.02 8.09 17.82
N GLY A 91 -3.85 9.05 17.41
CA GLY A 91 -3.48 10.07 16.41
C GLY A 91 -3.58 9.64 14.93
N ARG A 92 -3.61 8.34 14.60
CA ARG A 92 -3.77 7.88 13.21
C ARG A 92 -5.10 8.33 12.58
N TRP A 93 -6.16 8.39 13.37
CA TRP A 93 -7.49 8.81 12.94
C TRP A 93 -7.60 10.34 12.90
N GLN A 94 -6.92 10.96 11.94
CA GLN A 94 -7.03 12.40 11.69
C GLN A 94 -8.49 12.76 11.39
N ARG A 95 -8.98 13.83 12.02
CA ARG A 95 -10.34 14.33 11.79
C ARG A 95 -10.44 14.87 10.37
N ARG A 96 -11.17 14.17 9.50
CA ARG A 96 -11.37 14.57 8.10
C ARG A 96 -11.99 15.95 8.03
N GLU A 97 -11.23 16.94 7.58
CA GLU A 97 -11.76 18.26 7.26
C GLU A 97 -12.74 18.14 6.08
N THR A 98 -13.98 18.58 6.30
CA THR A 98 -15.00 18.64 5.26
C THR A 98 -15.12 20.08 4.74
N PRO A 99 -15.24 20.30 3.42
CA PRO A 99 -15.51 21.63 2.90
C PRO A 99 -16.91 22.08 3.34
N SER A 100 -17.05 23.37 3.66
CA SER A 100 -18.29 23.95 4.17
C SER A 100 -19.52 23.59 3.32
N GLU A 101 -20.68 23.48 3.97
CA GLU A 101 -21.90 22.86 3.42
C GLU A 101 -22.26 23.33 2.00
N MET A 102 -22.22 24.64 1.75
CA MET A 102 -22.47 25.22 0.43
C MET A 102 -21.48 24.77 -0.65
N ARG A 103 -20.20 24.57 -0.30
CA ARG A 103 -19.19 23.99 -1.22
C ARG A 103 -19.47 22.51 -1.47
N SER A 104 -19.89 21.77 -0.45
CA SER A 104 -20.28 20.35 -0.58
C SER A 104 -21.52 20.19 -1.48
N LEU A 105 -22.55 21.01 -1.31
CA LEU A 105 -23.73 21.03 -2.19
C LEU A 105 -23.38 21.39 -3.64
N LEU A 106 -22.52 22.39 -3.85
CA LEU A 106 -22.05 22.79 -5.19
C LEU A 106 -21.21 21.70 -5.87
N LEU A 107 -20.43 20.93 -5.10
CA LEU A 107 -19.71 19.75 -5.61
C LEU A 107 -20.67 18.62 -6.01
N LEU A 108 -21.66 18.30 -5.18
CA LEU A 108 -22.70 17.31 -5.50
C LEU A 108 -23.47 17.69 -6.77
N PHE A 109 -23.87 18.96 -6.89
CA PHE A 109 -24.54 19.48 -8.09
C PHE A 109 -23.65 19.39 -9.34
N LYS A 110 -22.36 19.71 -9.22
CA LYS A 110 -21.39 19.53 -10.32
C LYS A 110 -21.20 18.07 -10.73
N ILE A 111 -21.32 17.11 -9.81
CA ILE A 111 -21.25 15.68 -10.11
C ILE A 111 -22.51 15.23 -10.86
N LEU A 112 -23.70 15.66 -10.41
CA LEU A 112 -24.97 15.37 -11.10
C LEU A 112 -25.01 15.95 -12.52
N LEU A 113 -24.48 17.16 -12.72
CA LEU A 113 -24.41 17.82 -14.03
C LEU A 113 -23.25 17.35 -14.93
N LYS A 114 -22.31 16.55 -14.42
CA LYS A 114 -21.24 15.93 -15.23
C LYS A 114 -21.35 14.40 -15.20
N PRO A 115 -22.29 13.80 -15.97
CA PRO A 115 -22.33 12.36 -16.15
C PRO A 115 -21.02 11.87 -16.76
N ARG A 116 -20.19 11.19 -15.93
CA ARG A 116 -18.84 10.73 -16.31
C ARG A 116 -18.85 9.92 -17.62
N VAL A 117 -19.89 9.12 -17.84
CA VAL A 117 -20.13 8.30 -19.04
C VAL A 117 -20.06 9.10 -20.36
N LEU A 118 -20.38 10.41 -20.37
CA LEU A 118 -20.35 11.24 -21.58
C LEU A 118 -19.02 12.01 -21.79
N PHE A 119 -18.17 12.10 -20.76
CA PHE A 119 -16.95 12.91 -20.81
C PHE A 119 -15.65 12.09 -20.75
N ASP A 120 -15.71 10.83 -20.30
CA ASP A 120 -14.54 9.95 -20.16
C ASP A 120 -14.19 9.21 -21.48
N ARG A 121 -14.27 9.92 -22.62
CA ARG A 121 -14.00 9.39 -23.98
C ARG A 121 -12.93 10.19 -24.73
N GLN A 122 -11.79 10.38 -24.07
CA GLN A 122 -10.49 10.58 -24.71
C GLN A 122 -9.49 9.73 -23.90
N GLY A 123 -8.63 8.90 -24.47
CA GLY A 123 -8.36 8.70 -25.90
C GLY A 123 -6.93 8.17 -26.06
N ARG A 124 -6.65 6.96 -25.55
CA ARG A 124 -5.35 6.32 -25.75
C ARG A 124 -5.13 6.03 -27.23
N SER A 125 -4.07 6.61 -27.77
CA SER A 125 -3.42 6.31 -29.05
C SER A 125 -1.90 6.37 -28.86
#